data_AF-A0A0K9GIB8-F1
#
_entry.id   AF-A0A0K9GIB8-F1
#
_cell.length_a   1.000
_cell.length_b   1.000
_cell.length_c   1.000
_cell.angle_alpha   90.00
_cell.angle_beta   90.00
_cell.angle_gamma   90.00
#
_symmetry.space_group_name_H-M   'P 1'
#
loop_
_entity.id
_entity.type
_entity.pdbx_description
1 polymer ?
#
loop_
_entity_poly.entity_id
_entity_poly.type
_entity_poly.pdbx_seq_one_letter_code
_entity_poly.pdbx_strand_id
1 'polypeptide(L)'
;MAINAYEHFIKKLQHSSLKDSFISIQKDLKNTAIIISERIQNLGGAPVTSEGIIGKVEAGIVNLFENHNTEEEIIKHAIKGENIYGIRMSEDLVRGKLDEESLNLVHKILDKDREHVDYLKSLLHS
;
A
#
# COMPACT_ATOMS: atom_id res chain seq x y z
N MET A 1 0.21 2.58 7.18
CA MET A 1 -1.08 1.95 6.80
C MET A 1 -0.90 0.70 5.93
N ALA A 2 -0.50 0.81 4.66
CA ALA A 2 -0.35 -0.37 3.77
C ALA A 2 0.60 -1.44 4.35
N ILE A 3 1.76 -1.03 4.87
CA ILE A 3 2.72 -1.94 5.54
C ILE A 3 2.03 -2.77 6.64
N ASN A 4 1.32 -2.11 7.56
CA ASN A 4 0.59 -2.77 8.65
C ASN A 4 -0.51 -3.70 8.10
N ALA A 5 -1.16 -3.31 6.99
CA ALA A 5 -2.16 -4.16 6.34
C ALA A 5 -1.57 -5.50 5.89
N TYR A 6 -0.45 -5.45 5.20
CA TYR A 6 0.27 -6.65 4.78
C TYR A 6 0.81 -7.44 5.97
N GLU A 7 1.22 -6.80 7.07
CA GLU A 7 1.59 -7.55 8.29
C GLU A 7 0.42 -8.40 8.82
N HIS A 8 -0.80 -7.87 8.80
CA HIS A 8 -1.99 -8.62 9.18
C HIS A 8 -2.30 -9.75 8.19
N PHE A 9 -2.22 -9.51 6.87
CA PHE A 9 -2.43 -10.55 5.86
C PHE A 9 -1.40 -11.68 6.00
N ILE A 10 -0.10 -11.34 6.14
CA ILE A 10 0.99 -12.32 6.29
C ILE A 10 0.80 -13.18 7.55
N LYS A 11 0.29 -12.61 8.65
CA LYS A 11 -0.05 -13.38 9.87
C LYS A 11 -1.14 -14.43 9.61
N LYS A 12 -2.05 -14.20 8.66
CA LYS A 12 -3.10 -15.16 8.27
C LYS A 12 -2.62 -16.17 7.23
N LEU A 13 -1.62 -15.81 6.41
CA LEU A 13 -1.05 -16.65 5.35
C LEU A 13 0.10 -17.56 5.82
N GLN A 14 0.27 -17.85 7.11
CA GLN A 14 1.47 -18.54 7.63
C GLN A 14 1.78 -19.90 6.98
N HIS A 15 0.75 -20.61 6.54
CA HIS A 15 0.85 -21.91 5.88
C HIS A 15 0.45 -21.88 4.39
N SER A 16 0.28 -20.69 3.83
CA SER A 16 -0.12 -20.47 2.45
C SER A 16 1.11 -20.35 1.54
N SER A 17 0.99 -20.81 0.29
CA SER A 17 1.97 -20.53 -0.76
C SER A 17 2.05 -19.03 -1.12
N LEU A 18 1.02 -18.25 -0.77
CA LEU A 18 0.94 -16.82 -1.03
C LEU A 18 1.81 -15.97 -0.09
N LYS A 19 2.29 -16.56 1.02
CA LYS A 19 3.03 -15.85 2.07
C LYS A 19 4.20 -15.05 1.52
N ASP A 20 5.02 -15.69 0.68
CA ASP A 20 6.24 -15.08 0.16
C ASP A 20 5.93 -13.93 -0.79
N SER A 21 4.86 -14.04 -1.56
CA SER A 21 4.37 -12.98 -2.44
C SER A 21 3.93 -11.74 -1.64
N PHE A 22 3.18 -11.95 -0.57
CA PHE A 22 2.75 -10.85 0.30
C PHE A 22 3.93 -10.23 1.06
N ILE A 23 4.93 -11.02 1.47
CA ILE A 23 6.19 -10.51 2.03
C ILE A 23 6.93 -9.66 1.00
N SER A 24 6.97 -10.08 -0.27
CA SER A 24 7.61 -9.31 -1.34
C SER A 24 6.97 -7.94 -1.52
N ILE A 25 5.63 -7.89 -1.61
CA ILE A 25 4.91 -6.62 -1.74
C ILE A 25 5.12 -5.73 -0.51
N GLN A 26 5.10 -6.29 0.70
CA GLN A 26 5.39 -5.52 1.91
C GLN A 26 6.78 -4.89 1.89
N LYS A 27 7.80 -5.59 1.37
CA LYS A 27 9.15 -5.03 1.24
C LYS A 27 9.17 -3.84 0.29
N ASP A 28 8.46 -3.93 -0.84
CA ASP A 28 8.32 -2.82 -1.78
C ASP A 28 7.64 -1.60 -1.13
N LEU A 29 6.57 -1.82 -0.35
CA LEU A 29 5.89 -0.77 0.40
C LEU A 29 6.79 -0.11 1.46
N LYS A 30 7.63 -0.91 2.15
CA LYS A 30 8.63 -0.40 3.10
C LYS A 30 9.69 0.45 2.40
N ASN A 31 10.20 -0.01 1.26
CA ASN A 31 11.16 0.75 0.46
C ASN A 31 10.56 2.07 -0.04
N THR A 32 9.32 2.03 -0.52
CA THR A 32 8.57 3.22 -0.94
C THR A 32 8.46 4.24 0.19
N ALA A 33 8.11 3.80 1.41
CA ALA A 33 8.02 4.68 2.57
C ALA A 33 9.36 5.34 2.91
N ILE A 34 10.47 4.61 2.77
CA ILE A 34 11.83 5.16 2.95
C ILE A 34 12.11 6.24 1.91
N ILE A 35 11.91 5.94 0.63
CA ILE A 35 12.21 6.88 -0.47
C ILE A 35 11.37 8.17 -0.36
N ILE A 36 10.08 8.06 -0.04
CA ILE A 36 9.22 9.23 0.20
C ILE A 36 9.73 10.03 1.40
N SER A 37 10.10 9.35 2.49
CA SER A 37 10.60 10.02 3.71
C SER A 37 11.89 10.79 3.43
N GLU A 38 12.81 10.21 2.67
CA GLU A 38 14.03 10.88 2.23
C GLU A 38 13.71 12.10 1.35
N ARG A 39 12.77 11.98 0.40
CA ARG A 39 12.35 13.12 -0.44
C ARG A 39 11.79 14.26 0.40
N ILE A 40 10.93 13.95 1.37
CA ILE A 40 10.36 14.96 2.29
C ILE A 40 11.46 15.67 3.07
N GLN A 41 12.44 14.92 3.61
CA GLN A 41 13.55 15.49 4.37
C GLN A 41 14.46 16.36 3.49
N ASN A 42 14.75 15.94 2.26
CA ASN A 42 15.54 16.71 1.30
C ASN A 42 14.88 18.04 0.92
N LEU A 43 13.55 18.12 0.99
CA LEU A 43 12.77 19.34 0.81
C LEU A 43 12.66 20.19 2.09
N GLY A 44 13.32 19.79 3.18
CA GLY A 44 13.27 20.47 4.48
C GLY A 44 12.01 20.15 5.31
N GLY A 45 11.21 19.18 4.88
CA GLY A 45 10.02 18.73 5.61
C GLY A 45 10.33 17.65 6.66
N ALA A 46 9.39 17.43 7.57
CA ALA A 46 9.43 16.34 8.53
C ALA A 46 8.41 15.24 8.12
N PRO A 47 8.85 14.01 7.79
CA PRO A 47 7.95 12.91 7.54
C PRO A 47 7.10 12.62 8.78
N VAL A 48 5.78 12.46 8.60
CA VAL A 48 4.86 12.14 9.69
C VAL A 48 4.46 10.68 9.59
N THR A 49 4.77 9.90 10.62
CA THR A 49 4.24 8.54 10.78
C THR A 49 2.86 8.64 11.43
N SER A 50 1.80 8.47 10.64
CA SER A 50 0.45 8.62 11.16
C SER A 50 -0.09 7.30 11.69
N GLU A 51 -0.08 7.13 13.01
CA GLU A 51 -1.02 6.27 13.74
C GLU A 51 -2.14 7.08 14.42
N GLY A 52 -2.20 8.41 14.21
CA GLY A 52 -3.14 9.29 14.94
C GLY A 52 -3.82 10.42 14.16
N ILE A 53 -3.57 10.59 12.85
CA ILE A 53 -4.10 11.76 12.09
C ILE A 53 -5.11 11.36 10.99
N ILE A 54 -5.43 10.07 10.79
CA ILE A 54 -6.30 9.66 9.68
C ILE A 54 -7.54 8.86 10.13
N GLY A 55 -8.30 9.40 11.08
CA GLY A 55 -9.50 8.73 11.64
C GLY A 55 -10.57 8.28 10.63
N LYS A 56 -10.74 8.99 9.49
CA LYS A 56 -11.70 8.56 8.45
C LYS A 56 -11.18 7.42 7.56
N VAL A 57 -9.86 7.28 7.42
CA VAL A 57 -9.26 6.16 6.68
C VAL A 57 -9.16 4.93 7.59
N GLU A 58 -8.95 5.13 8.90
CA GLU A 58 -8.96 4.07 9.92
C GLU A 58 -10.24 3.24 9.90
N ALA A 59 -11.44 3.83 9.78
CA ALA A 59 -12.68 3.06 9.72
C ALA A 59 -12.80 2.16 8.47
N GLY A 60 -12.28 2.60 7.32
CA GLY A 60 -12.21 1.79 6.10
C GLY A 60 -11.17 0.68 6.19
N ILE A 61 -10.07 0.96 6.88
CA ILE A 61 -8.98 0.06 7.25
C ILE A 61 -9.48 -1.02 8.22
N VAL A 62 -10.19 -0.68 9.30
CA VAL A 62 -10.77 -1.66 10.24
C VAL A 62 -11.69 -2.66 9.52
N ASN A 63 -12.51 -2.21 8.56
CA ASN A 63 -13.30 -3.13 7.72
C ASN A 63 -12.45 -4.03 6.80
N LEU A 64 -11.24 -3.61 6.42
CA LEU A 64 -10.21 -4.44 5.77
C LEU A 64 -9.45 -5.35 6.76
N PHE A 65 -9.75 -5.28 8.07
CA PHE A 65 -9.12 -6.11 9.11
C PHE A 65 -10.08 -7.07 9.81
N GLU A 66 -11.38 -6.78 9.85
CA GLU A 66 -12.31 -7.51 10.73
C GLU A 66 -13.03 -8.71 10.09
N ASN A 67 -13.01 -8.93 8.76
CA ASN A 67 -13.80 -10.00 8.12
C ASN A 67 -13.12 -10.68 6.93
N HIS A 68 -12.08 -11.49 7.15
CA HIS A 68 -11.52 -12.34 6.08
C HIS A 68 -10.96 -13.63 6.66
N ASN A 69 -11.50 -14.74 6.18
CA ASN A 69 -11.17 -16.09 6.62
C ASN A 69 -10.60 -16.94 5.47
N THR A 70 -10.57 -16.43 4.24
CA THR A 70 -10.05 -17.14 3.06
C THR A 70 -8.91 -16.38 2.37
N GLU A 71 -8.05 -17.12 1.68
CA GLU A 71 -6.97 -16.54 0.85
C GLU A 71 -7.52 -15.63 -0.25
N GLU A 72 -8.64 -16.02 -0.88
CA GLU A 72 -9.31 -15.22 -1.90
C GLU A 72 -9.77 -13.86 -1.38
N GLU A 73 -10.37 -13.83 -0.18
CA GLU A 73 -10.75 -12.58 0.46
C GLU A 73 -9.52 -11.73 0.78
N ILE A 74 -8.44 -12.33 1.30
CA ILE A 74 -7.19 -11.60 1.58
C ILE A 74 -6.65 -10.93 0.30
N ILE A 75 -6.63 -11.65 -0.83
CA ILE A 75 -6.20 -11.10 -2.11
C ILE A 75 -7.12 -9.96 -2.56
N LYS A 76 -8.46 -10.12 -2.49
CA LYS A 76 -9.41 -9.05 -2.85
C LYS A 76 -9.23 -7.80 -1.98
N HIS A 77 -8.98 -7.98 -0.70
CA HIS A 77 -8.73 -6.88 0.23
C HIS A 77 -7.39 -6.18 -0.06
N ALA A 78 -6.34 -6.92 -0.39
CA ALA A 78 -5.07 -6.34 -0.86
C ALA A 78 -5.26 -5.52 -2.16
N ILE A 79 -5.96 -6.07 -3.16
CA ILE A 79 -6.28 -5.37 -4.42
C ILE A 79 -7.04 -4.07 -4.15
N LYS A 80 -8.02 -4.10 -3.24
CA LYS A 80 -8.80 -2.91 -2.85
C LYS A 80 -7.91 -1.89 -2.14
N GLY A 81 -7.04 -2.36 -1.25
CA GLY A 81 -6.02 -1.59 -0.55
C GLY A 81 -5.17 -0.76 -1.50
N GLU A 82 -4.50 -1.44 -2.43
CA GLU A 82 -3.61 -0.81 -3.41
C GLU A 82 -4.39 0.11 -4.37
N ASN A 83 -5.49 -0.34 -4.97
CA ASN A 83 -6.21 0.48 -5.96
C ASN A 83 -6.82 1.75 -5.38
N ILE A 84 -7.50 1.65 -4.23
CA ILE A 84 -8.26 2.78 -3.69
C ILE A 84 -7.34 3.70 -2.89
N TYR A 85 -6.54 3.13 -2.00
CA TYR A 85 -5.75 3.94 -1.05
C TYR A 85 -4.33 4.18 -1.53
N GLY A 86 -3.68 3.19 -2.16
CA GLY A 86 -2.34 3.34 -2.72
C GLY A 86 -2.34 4.23 -3.96
N ILE A 87 -3.19 3.91 -4.94
CA ILE A 87 -3.18 4.57 -6.26
C ILE A 87 -4.13 5.77 -6.28
N ARG A 88 -5.44 5.54 -6.27
CA ARG A 88 -6.44 6.59 -6.56
C ARG A 88 -6.37 7.75 -5.56
N MET A 89 -6.30 7.44 -4.26
CA MET A 89 -6.22 8.47 -3.22
C MET A 89 -4.92 9.26 -3.32
N SER A 90 -3.79 8.60 -3.59
CA SER A 90 -2.50 9.29 -3.76
C SER A 90 -2.50 10.21 -4.98
N GLU A 91 -3.01 9.74 -6.13
CA GLU A 91 -3.15 10.56 -7.34
C GLU A 91 -3.98 11.83 -7.09
N ASP A 92 -5.14 11.68 -6.44
CA ASP A 92 -6.01 12.81 -6.09
C ASP A 92 -5.34 13.75 -5.08
N LEU A 93 -4.57 13.20 -4.13
CA LEU A 93 -3.87 13.98 -3.11
C LEU A 93 -2.78 14.85 -3.71
N VAL A 94 -1.99 14.32 -4.65
CA VAL A 94 -0.78 14.98 -5.18
C VAL A 94 -1.03 15.85 -6.41
N ARG A 95 -2.21 15.76 -7.04
CA ARG A 95 -2.52 16.44 -8.30
C ARG A 95 -2.24 17.94 -8.24
N GLY A 96 -1.30 18.39 -9.06
CA GLY A 96 -0.93 19.81 -9.19
C GLY A 96 -0.17 20.40 -8.00
N LYS A 97 0.35 19.56 -7.08
CA LYS A 97 1.02 20.02 -5.84
C LYS A 97 2.51 19.71 -5.78
N LEU A 98 3.05 18.92 -6.70
CA LEU A 98 4.41 18.42 -6.65
C LEU A 98 5.32 19.16 -7.64
N ASP A 99 6.57 19.36 -7.23
CA ASP A 99 7.66 19.68 -8.16
C ASP A 99 7.95 18.49 -9.08
N GLU A 100 8.71 18.73 -10.16
CA GLU A 100 8.96 17.74 -11.21
C GLU A 100 9.61 16.45 -10.68
N GLU A 101 10.59 16.57 -9.79
CA GLU A 101 11.30 15.41 -9.25
C GLU A 101 10.40 14.60 -8.31
N SER A 102 9.63 15.28 -7.44
CA SER A 102 8.64 14.62 -6.59
C SER A 102 7.52 13.96 -7.41
N LEU A 103 7.08 14.59 -8.50
CA LEU A 103 6.08 14.03 -9.40
C LEU A 103 6.60 12.76 -10.09
N ASN A 104 7.82 12.81 -10.62
CA ASN A 104 8.47 11.65 -11.23
C ASN A 104 8.65 10.50 -10.24
N LEU A 105 9.00 10.82 -8.99
CA LEU A 105 9.08 9.83 -7.91
C LEU A 105 7.71 9.18 -7.66
N VAL A 106 6.66 10.00 -7.50
CA VAL A 106 5.30 9.49 -7.25
C VAL A 106 4.80 8.63 -8.41
N HIS A 107 5.06 9.01 -9.67
CA HIS A 107 4.71 8.17 -10.81
C HIS A 107 5.34 6.79 -10.76
N LYS A 108 6.64 6.69 -10.44
CA LYS A 108 7.33 5.39 -10.30
C LYS A 108 6.72 4.52 -9.20
N ILE A 109 6.31 5.14 -8.10
CA ILE A 109 5.65 4.45 -6.99
C ILE A 109 4.27 3.94 -7.44
N LEU A 110 3.47 4.79 -8.08
CA LEU A 110 2.15 4.41 -8.58
C LEU A 110 2.21 3.31 -9.64
N ASP A 111 3.23 3.32 -10.50
CA ASP A 111 3.47 2.24 -11.46
C ASP A 111 3.77 0.92 -10.73
N LYS A 112 4.56 0.97 -9.64
CA LYS A 112 4.84 -0.22 -8.84
C LYS A 112 3.59 -0.76 -8.14
N ASP A 113 2.76 0.12 -7.59
CA ASP A 113 1.49 -0.27 -6.96
C ASP A 113 0.54 -0.91 -7.98
N ARG A 114 0.53 -0.44 -9.24
CA ARG A 114 -0.22 -1.05 -10.34
C ARG A 114 0.29 -2.46 -10.67
N GLU A 115 1.61 -2.66 -10.69
CA GLU A 115 2.20 -4.00 -10.85
C GLU A 115 1.76 -4.95 -9.72
N HIS A 116 1.72 -4.48 -8.47
CA HIS A 116 1.22 -5.27 -7.35
C HIS A 116 -0.24 -5.65 -7.53
N VAL A 117 -1.09 -4.71 -7.95
CA VAL A 117 -2.51 -4.98 -8.25
C VAL A 117 -2.66 -6.04 -9.34
N ASP A 118 -1.91 -5.93 -10.42
CA ASP A 118 -2.02 -6.87 -11.55
C ASP A 118 -1.50 -8.26 -11.17
N TYR A 119 -0.42 -8.31 -10.39
CA TYR A 119 0.05 -9.55 -9.80
C TYR A 119 -1.01 -10.19 -8.88
N LEU A 120 -1.61 -9.41 -7.97
CA LEU A 120 -2.65 -9.92 -7.07
C LEU A 120 -3.89 -10.40 -7.83
N LYS A 121 -4.32 -9.71 -8.90
CA LYS A 121 -5.40 -10.18 -9.77
C LYS A 121 -5.06 -11.51 -10.43
N SER A 122 -3.81 -11.71 -10.85
CA SER A 122 -3.39 -12.97 -11.46
C SER A 122 -3.59 -14.16 -10.51
N LEU A 123 -3.38 -13.96 -9.20
CA LEU A 123 -3.60 -14.98 -8.16
C LEU A 123 -5.07 -15.39 -8.00
N LEU A 124 -6.04 -14.54 -8.37
CA LEU A 124 -7.47 -14.87 -8.34
C LEU A 124 -7.92 -15.70 -9.56
N HIS A 125 -7.10 -15.70 -10.62
CA HIS A 125 -7.38 -16.40 -11.88
C HIS A 125 -6.45 -17.62 -12.07
N SER A 126 -5.68 -17.97 -11.04
CA SER A 126 -4.70 -19.07 -11.01
C SER A 126 -5.32 -20.39 -10.56
#